data_AF-A0A160F636-F1
#
_entry.id   AF-A0A160F636-F1
#
_cell.length_a   1.000
_cell.length_b   1.000
_cell.length_c   1.000
_cell.angle_alpha   90.00
_cell.angle_beta   90.00
_cell.angle_gamma   90.00
#
_symmetry.space_group_name_H-M   'P 1'
#
loop_
_entity.id
_entity.type
_entity.pdbx_description
1 polymer ?
#
loop_
_entity_poly.entity_id
_entity_poly.type
_entity_poly.pdbx_seq_one_letter_code
_entity_poly.pdbx_strand_id
1 'polypeptide(L)' 'MKLSNGETGEIVFIHREELTRPIVKITNGTFISLSEQRDIYIEEILHD' A
#
# COMPACT_ATOMS: atom_id res chain seq x y z
N MET A 1 3.24 5.64 4.90
CA MET A 1 3.19 5.97 3.45
C MET A 1 1.81 6.51 3.09
N LYS A 2 1.71 7.24 1.98
CA LYS A 2 0.46 7.74 1.40
C LYS A 2 0.14 7.00 0.10
N LEU A 3 -1.12 6.64 -0.08
CA LEU A 3 -1.65 5.98 -1.28
C LEU A 3 -2.34 7.01 -2.19
N SER A 4 -2.43 6.69 -3.48
CA SER A 4 -3.04 7.55 -4.51
C SER A 4 -4.53 7.86 -4.28
N ASN A 5 -5.21 7.08 -3.44
CA ASN A 5 -6.59 7.30 -3.02
C ASN A 5 -6.72 8.25 -1.81
N GLY A 6 -5.61 8.82 -1.34
CA GLY A 6 -5.57 9.73 -0.18
C GLY A 6 -5.44 9.04 1.17
N GLU A 7 -5.47 7.71 1.22
CA GLU A 7 -5.28 6.96 2.47
C GLU A 7 -3.81 6.87 2.87
N THR A 8 -3.58 6.69 4.17
CA THR A 8 -2.25 6.45 4.73
C THR A 8 -2.17 5.08 5.37
N GLY A 9 -0.98 4.48 5.34
CA GLY A 9 -0.78 3.15 5.90
C GLY A 9 0.68 2.71 5.95
N GLU A 10 0.85 1.42 6.19
CA GLU A 10 2.14 0.73 6.27
C GLU A 10 2.13 -0.54 5.39
N ILE A 11 3.30 -0.91 4.86
CA ILE A 11 3.47 -2.17 4.14
C ILE A 11 3.54 -3.29 5.16
N VAL A 12 2.71 -4.33 4.99
CA VAL A 12 2.70 -5.48 5.90
C VAL A 12 3.21 -6.76 5.23
N PHE A 13 3.16 -6.83 3.90
CA PHE A 13 3.67 -7.98 3.16
C PHE A 13 4.06 -7.60 1.72
N ILE A 14 5.12 -8.24 1.21
CA ILE A 14 5.61 -8.07 -0.16
C ILE A 14 5.75 -9.46 -0.80
N HIS A 15 5.01 -9.72 -1.88
CA HIS A 15 5.21 -10.91 -2.71
C HIS A 15 6.50 -10.78 -3.51
N ARG A 16 7.30 -11.85 -3.62
CA ARG A 16 8.61 -11.81 -4.30
C ARG A 16 8.48 -11.51 -5.79
N GLU A 17 7.38 -11.92 -6.40
CA GLU A 17 7.07 -11.75 -7.81
C GLU A 17 6.52 -10.35 -8.12
N GLU A 18 5.99 -9.64 -7.12
CA GLU A 18 5.28 -8.36 -7.28
C GLU A 18 5.76 -7.30 -6.27
N LEU A 19 7.07 -7.01 -6.29
CA LEU A 19 7.73 -6.13 -5.32
C LEU A 19 7.13 -4.71 -5.23
N THR A 20 6.58 -4.20 -6.33
CA THR A 20 5.98 -2.84 -6.38
C THR A 20 4.51 -2.82 -5.97
N ARG A 21 3.91 -3.98 -5.70
CA ARG A 21 2.48 -4.13 -5.37
C ARG A 21 2.29 -4.90 -4.06
N PRO A 22 2.71 -4.32 -2.92
CA PRO A 22 2.56 -4.95 -1.62
C PRO A 22 1.11 -5.06 -1.15
N ILE A 23 0.94 -5.85 -0.09
CA ILE A 23 -0.22 -5.75 0.79
C ILE A 23 0.06 -4.69 1.84
N VAL A 24 -0.89 -3.78 2.01
CA VAL A 24 -0.77 -2.62 2.89
C VAL A 24 -1.88 -2.64 3.93
N LYS A 25 -1.56 -2.21 5.14
CA LYS A 25 -2.55 -1.95 6.19
C LYS A 25 -2.74 -0.45 6.32
N ILE A 26 -3.94 0.01 6.04
CA ILE A 26 -4.29 1.44 6.16
C ILE A 26 -4.74 1.79 7.58
N THR A 27 -4.75 3.08 7.92
CA THR A 27 -4.98 3.58 9.28
C THR A 27 -6.28 3.08 9.93
N ASN A 28 -7.33 2.79 9.15
CA ASN A 28 -8.60 2.25 9.66
C ASN A 28 -8.55 0.74 9.99
N GLY A 29 -7.39 0.09 9.83
CA GLY A 29 -7.17 -1.34 10.09
C GLY A 29 -7.49 -2.27 8.91
N THR A 30 -7.96 -1.74 7.78
CA THR A 30 -8.24 -2.51 6.57
C THR A 30 -6.95 -2.92 5.87
N PHE A 31 -6.97 -4.09 5.26
CA PHE A 31 -5.91 -4.59 4.41
C PHE A 31 -6.28 -4.38 2.95
N ILE A 32 -5.34 -3.83 2.19
CA ILE A 32 -5.48 -3.60 0.75
C ILE A 32 -4.34 -4.34 0.04
N SER A 33 -4.69 -5.17 -0.93
CA SER A 33 -3.72 -5.75 -1.86
C SER A 33 -3.57 -4.86 -3.09
N LEU A 34 -2.41 -4.22 -3.27
CA LEU A 34 -2.16 -3.35 -4.42
C LEU A 34 -1.97 -4.12 -5.74
N SER A 35 -1.85 -5.44 -5.68
CA SER A 35 -1.84 -6.31 -6.88
C SER A 35 -3.24 -6.56 -7.42
N GLU A 36 -4.24 -6.61 -6.53
CA GLU A 36 -5.66 -6.75 -6.86
C GLU A 36 -6.29 -5.40 -7.22
N GLN A 37 -5.93 -4.32 -6.53
CA GLN A 37 -6.42 -2.96 -6.77
C GLN A 37 -5.39 -2.14 -7.54
N ARG A 38 -5.32 -2.36 -8.86
CA ARG A 38 -4.25 -1.81 -9.70
C ARG A 38 -4.27 -0.30 -9.90
N ASP A 39 -5.43 0.31 -9.68
CA ASP A 39 -5.70 1.75 -9.69
C ASP A 39 -5.14 2.48 -8.47
N ILE A 40 -4.93 1.74 -7.37
CA ILE A 40 -4.30 2.26 -6.16
C ILE A 40 -2.80 1.95 -6.20
N TYR A 41 -1.99 2.97 -5.91
CA TYR A 41 -0.53 2.84 -5.84
C TYR A 41 0.02 3.69 -4.71
N ILE A 42 1.26 3.39 -4.30
CA ILE A 42 1.97 4.18 -3.32
C ILE A 42 2.35 5.51 -3.97
N GLU A 43 1.76 6.60 -3.51
CA GLU A 43 2.02 7.96 -4.01
C GLU A 43 3.30 8.51 -3.38
N GLU A 44 3.47 8.30 -2.06
CA GLU A 44 4.57 8.89 -1.30
C GLU A 44 5.00 7.97 -0.14
N ILE A 45 6.31 7.82 0.06
CA ILE A 45 6.88 7.22 1.27
C ILE A 45 7.11 8.35 2.28
N LEU A 46 6.43 8.27 3.42
CA LEU A 46 6.56 9.23 4.51
C LEU A 46 7.75 8.80 5.37
N HIS A 47 8.65 9.74 5.66
CA HIS A 47 9.75 9.60 6.61
C HIS A 47 9.53 10.55 7.80
N ASP A 48 10.00 10.19 8.98
CA ASP A 48 10.05 11.08 10.16
C ASP A 48 11.14 12.16 10.02
#